data_AF-A0A2D5GG89-F1
#
_entry.id   AF-A0A2D5GG89-F1
#
_cell.length_a   1.000
_cell.length_b   1.000
_cell.length_c   1.000
_cell.angle_alpha   90.00
_cell.angle_beta   90.00
_cell.angle_gamma   90.00
#
_symmetry.space_group_name_H-M   'P 1'
#
loop_
_entity.id
_entity.type
_entity.pdbx_description
1 polymer ?
#
loop_
_entity_poly.entity_id
_entity_poly.type
_entity_poly.pdbx_seq_one_letter_code
_entity_poly.pdbx_strand_id
1 'polypeptide(L)'
;MKLKQRLYKMADNAPQNFRRVVVGMMIFFAGAILLMWADGATHLPPLRQELIALLALIVMGIGSLFALVGYLALSVFRIIKFLDDKDDNGVS
;
A
#
# COMPACT_ATOMS: atom_id res chain seq x y z
N MET A 1 -5.90 20.14 30.57
CA MET A 1 -5.95 18.73 30.09
C MET A 1 -6.64 18.51 28.72
N LYS A 2 -7.03 19.56 27.97
CA LYS A 2 -7.73 19.41 26.66
C LYS A 2 -6.81 19.36 25.42
N LEU A 3 -5.52 19.70 25.55
CA LEU A 3 -4.57 19.74 24.43
C LEU A 3 -4.06 18.34 24.04
N LYS A 4 -3.70 17.53 25.05
CA LYS A 4 -3.27 16.13 24.87
C LYS A 4 -4.32 15.27 24.16
N GLN A 5 -5.61 15.47 24.45
CA GLN A 5 -6.71 14.75 23.79
C GLN A 5 -6.94 15.17 22.33
N ARG A 6 -6.60 16.41 21.95
CA ARG A 6 -6.68 16.86 20.54
C ARG A 6 -5.50 16.35 19.72
N LEU A 7 -4.32 16.24 20.31
CA LEU A 7 -3.16 15.58 19.69
C LEU A 7 -3.40 14.08 19.49
N TYR A 8 -3.98 13.39 20.49
CA TYR A 8 -4.35 11.97 20.37
C TYR A 8 -5.37 11.72 19.25
N LYS A 9 -6.37 12.60 19.09
CA LYS A 9 -7.34 12.53 17.97
C LYS A 9 -6.75 12.90 16.61
N MET A 10 -5.65 13.65 16.55
CA MET A 10 -4.96 13.95 15.30
C MET A 10 -4.02 12.81 14.86
N ALA A 11 -3.37 12.15 15.81
CA ALA A 11 -2.57 10.93 15.55
C ALA A 11 -3.43 9.77 15.01
N ASP A 12 -4.73 9.74 15.36
CA ASP A 12 -5.69 8.72 14.93
C ASP A 12 -6.11 8.81 13.44
N ASN A 13 -5.63 9.82 12.69
CA ASN A 13 -5.85 9.93 11.25
C ASN A 13 -4.78 9.22 10.40
N ALA A 14 -3.66 8.82 11.01
CA ALA A 14 -2.62 7.99 10.39
C ALA A 14 -3.11 6.66 9.78
N PRO A 15 -4.05 5.89 10.41
CA PRO A 15 -4.54 4.64 9.84
C PRO A 15 -5.34 4.80 8.54
N GLN A 16 -5.89 6.00 8.25
CA GLN A 16 -6.70 6.18 7.04
C GLN A 16 -5.84 6.15 5.77
N ASN A 17 -4.62 6.68 5.82
CA ASN A 17 -3.67 6.59 4.71
C ASN A 17 -3.04 5.20 4.61
N PHE A 18 -2.87 4.50 5.74
CA PHE A 18 -2.41 3.10 5.78
C PHE A 18 -3.34 2.16 5.01
N ARG A 19 -4.66 2.38 5.12
CA ARG A 19 -5.66 1.57 4.42
C ARG A 19 -5.53 1.64 2.89
N ARG A 20 -5.16 2.80 2.32
CA ARG A 20 -4.92 2.93 0.87
C ARG A 20 -3.73 2.10 0.40
N VAL A 21 -2.66 2.01 1.20
CA VAL A 21 -1.46 1.20 0.90
C VAL A 21 -1.83 -0.28 0.85
N VAL A 22 -2.53 -0.75 1.90
CA VAL A 22 -2.90 -2.15 2.06
C VAL A 22 -3.87 -2.58 0.95
N VAL A 23 -4.81 -1.71 0.57
CA VAL A 23 -5.72 -1.97 -0.55
C VAL A 23 -4.96 -2.07 -1.87
N GLY A 24 -4.02 -1.14 -2.16
CA GLY A 24 -3.20 -1.19 -3.37
C GLY A 24 -2.32 -2.46 -3.44
N MET A 25 -1.74 -2.85 -2.30
CA MET A 25 -0.96 -4.07 -2.17
C MET A 25 -1.81 -5.33 -2.39
N MET A 26 -3.03 -5.39 -1.83
CA MET A 26 -3.95 -6.50 -2.08
C MET A 26 -4.34 -6.62 -3.55
N ILE A 27 -4.60 -5.50 -4.23
CA ILE A 27 -4.90 -5.47 -5.67
C ILE A 27 -3.69 -5.96 -6.48
N PHE A 28 -2.48 -5.52 -6.12
CA PHE A 28 -1.25 -5.98 -6.76
C PHE A 28 -1.06 -7.49 -6.65
N PHE A 29 -1.18 -8.05 -5.44
CA PHE A 29 -1.04 -9.49 -5.23
C PHE A 29 -2.16 -10.28 -5.92
N ALA A 30 -3.39 -9.78 -5.92
CA ALA A 30 -4.48 -10.41 -6.67
C ALA A 30 -4.18 -10.45 -8.18
N GLY A 31 -3.67 -9.36 -8.76
CA GLY A 31 -3.21 -9.31 -10.14
C GLY A 31 -2.04 -10.26 -10.42
N ALA A 32 -1.09 -10.38 -9.50
CA ALA A 32 0.05 -11.29 -9.62
C ALA A 32 -0.36 -12.77 -9.62
N ILE A 33 -1.31 -13.15 -8.75
CA ILE A 33 -1.86 -14.51 -8.71
C ILE A 33 -2.60 -14.82 -10.02
N LEU A 34 -3.40 -13.88 -10.53
CA LEU A 34 -4.07 -14.00 -11.81
C LEU A 34 -3.08 -14.13 -12.98
N LEU A 35 -1.99 -13.37 -12.98
CA LEU A 35 -0.93 -13.46 -13.98
C LEU A 35 -0.26 -14.84 -13.96
N MET A 36 0.14 -15.33 -12.78
CA MET A 36 0.73 -16.66 -12.61
C MET A 36 -0.24 -17.76 -13.05
N TRP A 37 -1.52 -17.62 -12.75
CA TRP A 37 -2.54 -18.59 -13.16
C TRP A 37 -2.76 -18.58 -14.67
N ALA A 38 -2.82 -17.39 -15.29
CA ALA A 38 -2.95 -17.25 -16.73
C ALA A 38 -1.75 -17.86 -17.46
N ASP A 39 -0.55 -17.64 -16.94
CA ASP A 39 0.68 -18.17 -17.55
C ASP A 39 0.79 -19.70 -17.40
N GLY A 40 0.30 -20.25 -16.28
CA GLY A 40 0.21 -21.69 -16.05
C GLY A 40 -0.94 -22.38 -16.80
N ALA A 41 -1.91 -21.62 -17.33
CA ALA A 41 -3.10 -22.13 -18.00
C ALA A 41 -2.81 -22.50 -19.47
N THR A 42 -1.99 -23.53 -19.65
CA THR A 42 -1.60 -24.13 -20.95
C THR A 42 -2.76 -24.72 -21.76
N HIS A 43 -3.95 -24.81 -21.18
CA HIS A 43 -5.18 -25.26 -21.84
C HIS A 43 -5.89 -24.15 -22.62
N LEU A 44 -5.47 -22.89 -22.46
CA LEU A 44 -6.02 -21.76 -23.20
C LEU A 44 -5.27 -21.57 -24.54
N PRO A 45 -5.94 -21.04 -25.58
CA PRO A 45 -5.25 -20.63 -26.79
C PRO A 45 -4.14 -19.61 -26.47
N PRO A 46 -2.96 -19.70 -27.08
CA PRO A 46 -1.79 -18.86 -26.73
C PRO A 46 -2.11 -17.36 -26.81
N LEU A 47 -2.89 -16.94 -27.82
CA LEU A 47 -3.33 -15.56 -27.98
C LEU A 47 -4.19 -15.05 -26.80
N ARG A 48 -4.99 -15.93 -26.18
CA ARG A 48 -5.87 -15.58 -25.06
C ARG A 48 -5.08 -15.52 -23.76
N GLN A 49 -4.09 -16.39 -23.58
CA GLN A 49 -3.15 -16.35 -22.45
C GLN A 49 -2.37 -15.03 -22.44
N GLU A 50 -1.82 -14.63 -23.59
CA GLU A 50 -1.10 -13.35 -23.72
C GLU A 50 -1.99 -12.14 -23.38
N LEU A 51 -3.25 -12.13 -23.83
CA LEU A 51 -4.18 -11.03 -23.54
C LEU A 51 -4.51 -10.92 -22.05
N ILE A 52 -4.74 -12.05 -21.38
CA ILE A 52 -5.00 -12.11 -19.94
C ILE A 52 -3.76 -11.69 -19.16
N ALA A 53 -2.57 -12.15 -19.58
CA ALA A 53 -1.31 -11.76 -18.99
C ALA A 53 -1.07 -10.25 -19.11
N LEU A 54 -1.36 -9.66 -20.28
CA LEU A 54 -1.24 -8.22 -20.51
C LEU A 54 -2.20 -7.41 -19.62
N LEU A 55 -3.45 -7.87 -19.48
CA LEU A 55 -4.41 -7.24 -18.57
C LEU A 55 -3.96 -7.34 -17.11
N ALA A 56 -3.49 -8.50 -16.68
CA ALA A 56 -2.97 -8.68 -15.33
C ALA A 56 -1.74 -7.80 -15.07
N LEU A 57 -0.86 -7.64 -16.06
CA LEU A 57 0.29 -6.73 -16.00
C LEU A 57 -0.13 -5.27 -15.79
N ILE A 58 -1.16 -4.80 -16.50
CA ILE A 58 -1.69 -3.43 -16.34
C ILE A 58 -2.25 -3.25 -14.92
N VAL A 59 -3.02 -4.22 -14.43
CA VAL A 59 -3.59 -4.20 -13.06
C VAL A 59 -2.47 -4.18 -12.01
N MET A 60 -1.43 -5.00 -12.19
CA MET A 60 -0.25 -4.98 -11.33
C MET A 60 0.48 -3.63 -11.39
N GLY A 61 0.62 -3.02 -12.57
CA GLY A 61 1.23 -1.69 -12.70
C GLY A 61 0.48 -0.62 -11.92
N ILE A 62 -0.85 -0.60 -12.03
CA ILE A 62 -1.70 0.35 -11.28
C ILE A 62 -1.64 0.08 -9.77
N GLY A 63 -1.73 -1.20 -9.36
CA GLY A 63 -1.61 -1.60 -7.96
C GLY A 63 -0.26 -1.22 -7.34
N SER A 64 0.82 -1.38 -8.10
CA SER A 64 2.18 -0.97 -7.70
C SER A 64 2.29 0.54 -7.51
N LEU A 65 1.74 1.35 -8.41
CA LEU A 65 1.73 2.81 -8.26
C LEU A 65 0.96 3.24 -7.00
N PHE A 66 -0.21 2.64 -6.75
CA PHE A 66 -0.97 2.88 -5.52
C PHE A 66 -0.21 2.45 -4.26
N ALA A 67 0.49 1.32 -4.32
CA ALA A 67 1.33 0.83 -3.22
C ALA A 67 2.54 1.75 -2.98
N LEU A 68 3.19 2.27 -4.03
CA LEU A 68 4.31 3.20 -3.95
C LEU A 68 3.90 4.54 -3.30
N VAL A 69 2.80 5.12 -3.77
CA VAL A 69 2.22 6.35 -3.16
C VAL A 69 1.89 6.10 -1.68
N GLY A 70 1.37 4.91 -1.38
CA GLY A 70 1.12 4.48 -0.01
C GLY A 70 2.38 4.33 0.85
N TYR A 71 3.43 3.70 0.30
CA TYR A 71 4.70 3.51 0.97
C TYR A 71 5.40 4.84 1.28
N LEU A 72 5.31 5.82 0.37
CA LEU A 72 5.77 7.18 0.61
C LEU A 72 5.05 7.81 1.82
N ALA A 73 3.74 7.65 1.93
CA ALA A 73 2.99 8.13 3.09
C ALA A 73 3.41 7.44 4.41
N LEU A 74 3.72 6.15 4.37
CA LEU A 74 4.22 5.37 5.51
C LEU A 74 5.64 5.77 5.93
N SER A 75 6.54 5.98 4.97
CA SER A 75 7.90 6.43 5.24
C SER A 75 7.91 7.80 5.90
N VAL A 76 7.10 8.74 5.40
CA VAL A 76 6.93 10.06 6.01
C VAL A 76 6.33 9.95 7.42
N PHE A 77 5.33 9.09 7.62
CA PHE A 77 4.74 8.87 8.94
C PHE A 77 5.73 8.28 9.95
N ARG A 78 6.57 7.32 9.53
CA ARG A 78 7.60 6.73 10.39
C ARG A 78 8.64 7.78 10.81
N ILE A 79 9.01 8.68 9.90
CA ILE A 79 9.92 9.79 10.19
C ILE A 79 9.29 10.77 11.19
N ILE A 80 8.04 11.19 10.98
CA ILE A 80 7.33 12.09 11.90
C ILE A 80 7.23 11.46 13.29
N LYS A 81 6.86 10.18 13.38
CA LYS A 81 6.80 9.46 14.67
C LYS A 81 8.17 9.36 15.34
N PHE A 82 9.24 9.12 14.58
CA PHE A 82 10.60 9.10 15.12
C PHE A 82 11.10 10.46 15.63
N LEU A 83 10.61 11.56 15.04
CA LEU A 83 10.92 12.92 15.51
C LEU A 83 10.13 13.25 16.79
N ASP A 84 8.85 12.90 16.85
CA ASP A 84 7.98 13.10 18.02
C ASP A 84 8.48 12.33 19.25
N ASP A 85 8.90 11.07 19.06
CA ASP A 85 9.46 10.21 20.11
C ASP A 85 10.82 10.73 20.64
N LYS A 86 11.52 11.59 19.88
CA LYS A 86 12.75 12.26 20.33
C LYS A 86 12.49 13.51 21.16
N ASP A 87 11.37 14.19 20.93
CA ASP A 87 11.02 15.42 21.64
C ASP A 87 10.46 15.09 23.05
N ASP A 88 9.75 13.97 23.22
CA ASP A 88 9.21 13.53 24.52
C ASP A 88 10.30 12.98 25.48
N ASN A 89 11.44 12.55 24.95
CA ASN A 89 12.58 12.02 25.73
C ASN A 89 13.66 13.09 26.06
N GLY A 90 13.44 14.35 25.67
CA GLY A 90 14.38 15.46 25.84
C GLY A 90 14.07 16.43 26.99
N VAL A 91 13.01 16.17 27.76
CA VAL A 91 12.64 17.00 28.93
C VAL A 91 12.43 16.11 30.14
N SER A 92 13.51 15.83 30.84
CA SER A 92 13.52 15.45 32.25
C SER A 92 14.77 15.99 32.91
#